data_AF-A0A093EV49-F1
#
_entry.id   AF-A0A093EV49-F1
#
_cell.length_a   1.000
_cell.length_b   1.000
_cell.length_c   1.000
_cell.angle_alpha   90.00
_cell.angle_beta   90.00
_cell.angle_gamma   90.00
#
_symmetry.space_group_name_H-M   'P 1'
#
loop_
_entity.id
_entity.type
_entity.pdbx_description
1 polymer ?
#
loop_
_entity_poly.entity_id
_entity_poly.type
_entity_poly.pdbx_seq_one_letter_code
_entity_poly.pdbx_strand_id
1 'polypeptide(L)'
;MISLQDVIGGALISAVLLLLLYPAWDMIDHSLLTSPFCPLLSIVVPLVLCYNYPKLDYYSPTRGDTTTILGAGAGATVGFWLNNQYAAPAYTSENFQLGFPLITGKIMVVVLARFFVGIFVVLLTRQLMKSVVLGMLGYRYKFPIGDLEARRRLEVEVPYKFITYSSVGFSATVIVPLLHKLLGLM
;
A
#
# COMPACT_ATOMS: atom_id res chain seq x y z
N MET A 1 15.22 9.15 20.05
CA MET A 1 14.24 9.39 21.12
C MET A 1 13.40 10.56 20.66
N ILE A 2 12.09 10.38 20.50
CA ILE A 2 11.18 11.44 20.00
C ILE A 2 10.92 12.40 21.16
N SER A 3 11.05 13.71 20.94
CA SER A 3 10.78 14.69 22.00
C SER A 3 9.28 14.93 22.14
N LEU A 4 8.84 15.41 23.32
CA LEU A 4 7.44 15.80 23.53
C LEU A 4 6.99 16.88 22.52
N GLN A 5 7.89 17.79 22.14
CA GLN A 5 7.63 18.82 21.15
C GLN A 5 7.39 18.24 19.75
N ASP A 6 8.14 17.21 19.36
CA ASP A 6 7.94 16.52 18.07
C ASP A 6 6.57 15.84 18.01
N VAL A 7 6.11 15.25 19.12
CA VAL A 7 4.79 14.61 19.21
C VAL A 7 3.67 15.64 19.06
N ILE A 8 3.73 16.73 19.81
CA ILE A 8 2.70 17.79 19.76
C ILE A 8 2.71 18.47 18.39
N GLY A 9 3.89 18.77 17.85
CA GLY A 9 4.05 19.37 16.53
C GLY A 9 3.47 18.49 15.42
N GLY A 10 3.81 17.19 15.41
CA GLY A 10 3.26 16.24 14.45
C GLY A 10 1.74 16.08 14.55
N ALA A 11 1.19 16.06 15.77
CA ALA A 11 -0.25 16.00 16.01
C ALA A 11 -0.97 17.25 15.49
N LEU A 12 -0.44 18.45 15.76
CA LEU A 12 -1.02 19.71 15.29
C LEU A 12 -0.99 19.82 13.77
N ILE A 13 0.14 19.48 13.13
CA ILE A 13 0.25 19.47 11.66
C ILE A 13 -0.77 18.50 11.06
N SER A 14 -0.90 17.31 11.63
CA SER A 14 -1.88 16.31 11.17
C SER A 14 -3.32 16.81 11.34
N ALA A 15 -3.65 17.47 12.46
CA ALA A 15 -4.97 18.04 12.70
C ALA A 15 -5.30 19.15 11.70
N VAL A 16 -4.36 20.04 11.41
CA VAL A 16 -4.53 21.11 10.41
C VAL A 16 -4.74 20.52 9.02
N LEU A 17 -3.92 19.53 8.63
CA LEU A 17 -4.08 18.84 7.34
C LEU A 17 -5.45 18.17 7.23
N LEU A 18 -5.92 17.48 8.29
CA LEU A 18 -7.24 16.87 8.31
C LEU A 18 -8.35 17.90 8.15
N LEU A 19 -8.31 19.02 8.89
CA LEU A 19 -9.32 20.08 8.77
C LEU A 19 -9.37 20.70 7.35
N LEU A 20 -8.21 20.83 6.70
CA LEU A 20 -8.12 21.36 5.34
C LEU A 20 -8.56 20.36 4.27
N LEU A 21 -8.21 19.08 4.42
CA LEU A 21 -8.55 18.04 3.44
C LEU A 21 -9.97 17.49 3.63
N TYR A 22 -10.51 17.50 4.84
CA TYR A 22 -11.84 17.00 5.16
C TYR A 22 -12.95 17.49 4.20
N PRO A 23 -13.09 18.81 3.92
CA PRO A 23 -14.13 19.27 3.01
C PRO A 23 -13.94 18.81 1.56
N ALA A 24 -12.73 18.41 1.16
CA ALA A 24 -12.42 17.93 -0.18
C ALA A 24 -12.40 16.40 -0.28
N TRP A 25 -12.58 15.67 0.83
CA TRP A 25 -12.33 14.22 0.89
C TRP A 25 -13.19 13.45 -0.12
N ASP A 26 -14.50 13.69 -0.13
CA ASP A 26 -15.44 12.99 -1.03
C ASP A 26 -15.11 13.25 -2.50
N MET A 27 -14.72 14.49 -2.83
CA MET A 27 -14.34 14.86 -4.19
C MET A 27 -13.04 14.18 -4.62
N ILE A 28 -12.06 14.10 -3.72
CA ILE A 28 -10.79 13.39 -3.96
C ILE A 28 -11.06 11.90 -4.15
N ASP A 29 -11.84 11.28 -3.27
CA ASP A 29 -12.15 9.85 -3.33
C ASP A 29 -12.90 9.50 -4.62
N HIS A 30 -13.94 10.26 -4.96
CA HIS A 30 -14.67 10.09 -6.22
C HIS A 30 -13.74 10.22 -7.43
N SER A 31 -12.84 11.20 -7.43
CA SER A 31 -11.87 11.40 -8.51
C SER A 31 -10.87 10.25 -8.61
N LEU A 32 -10.38 9.74 -7.49
CA LEU A 32 -9.48 8.60 -7.43
C LEU A 32 -10.15 7.31 -7.93
N LEU A 33 -11.44 7.11 -7.68
CA LEU A 33 -12.14 5.89 -8.08
C LEU A 33 -12.65 5.91 -9.53
N THR A 34 -12.94 7.08 -10.08
CA THR A 34 -13.58 7.20 -11.40
C THR A 34 -12.64 7.64 -12.52
N SER A 35 -11.61 8.42 -12.22
CA SER A 35 -10.72 8.96 -13.26
C SER A 35 -9.92 7.86 -13.95
N PRO A 36 -9.89 7.78 -15.29
CA PRO A 36 -9.10 6.78 -16.02
C PRO A 36 -7.59 6.98 -15.84
N PHE A 37 -7.15 8.20 -15.49
CA PHE A 37 -5.74 8.51 -15.25
C PHE A 37 -5.28 8.16 -13.83
N CYS A 38 -6.20 7.80 -12.93
CA CYS A 38 -5.87 7.54 -11.53
C CYS A 38 -4.77 6.47 -11.38
N PRO A 39 -4.86 5.26 -11.97
CA PRO A 39 -3.82 4.25 -11.81
C PRO A 39 -2.42 4.74 -12.20
N LEU A 40 -2.33 5.52 -13.29
CA LEU A 40 -1.06 6.08 -13.75
C LEU A 40 -0.53 7.13 -12.77
N LEU A 41 -1.37 8.09 -12.38
CA LEU A 41 -0.97 9.17 -11.47
C LEU A 41 -0.62 8.65 -10.07
N SER A 42 -1.37 7.66 -9.56
CA SER A 42 -1.10 7.00 -8.29
C SER A 42 0.24 6.30 -8.24
N ILE A 43 0.80 5.88 -9.38
CA ILE A 43 2.15 5.31 -9.45
C ILE A 43 3.19 6.41 -9.69
N VAL A 44 2.99 7.25 -10.70
CA VAL A 44 3.98 8.23 -11.16
C VAL A 44 4.26 9.29 -10.11
N VAL A 45 3.23 9.89 -9.51
CA VAL A 45 3.40 10.98 -8.55
C VAL A 45 4.19 10.51 -7.32
N PRO A 46 3.81 9.42 -6.63
CA PRO A 46 4.57 8.93 -5.49
C PRO A 46 5.98 8.49 -5.85
N LEU A 47 6.19 7.90 -7.03
CA LEU A 47 7.52 7.49 -7.50
C LEU A 47 8.44 8.71 -7.70
N VAL A 48 7.94 9.76 -8.36
CA VAL A 48 8.67 11.03 -8.54
C VAL A 48 9.02 11.64 -7.17
N LEU A 49 8.09 11.63 -6.21
CA LEU A 49 8.36 12.11 -4.85
C LEU A 49 9.44 11.29 -4.15
N CYS A 50 9.48 9.97 -4.34
CA CYS A 50 10.53 9.11 -3.75
C CYS A 50 11.92 9.43 -4.31
N TYR A 51 12.03 9.70 -5.63
CA TYR A 51 13.32 10.07 -6.24
C TYR A 51 13.78 11.48 -5.89
N ASN A 52 12.84 12.40 -5.64
CA ASN A 52 13.11 13.78 -5.21
C ASN A 52 13.17 13.93 -3.68
N TYR A 53 13.15 12.83 -2.93
CA TYR A 53 13.23 12.86 -1.48
C TYR A 53 14.53 13.58 -1.03
N PRO A 54 14.48 14.46 -0.02
CA PRO A 54 15.63 15.23 0.44
C PRO A 54 16.87 14.36 0.70
N LYS A 55 18.00 14.78 0.13
CA LYS A 55 19.28 14.08 0.29
C LYS A 55 19.92 14.47 1.62
N LEU A 56 20.38 13.46 2.35
CA LEU A 56 21.20 13.60 3.54
C LEU A 56 22.64 13.23 3.16
N ASP A 57 23.63 13.86 3.79
CA ASP A 57 25.06 13.56 3.56
C ASP A 57 25.46 12.16 4.06
N TYR A 58 24.60 11.55 4.86
CA TYR A 58 24.73 10.19 5.37
C TYR A 58 23.51 9.35 5.00
N TYR A 59 23.69 8.03 4.98
CA TYR A 59 22.56 7.12 4.77
C TYR A 59 21.60 7.17 5.96
N SER A 60 20.33 7.45 5.68
CA SER A 60 19.23 7.32 6.63
C SER A 60 18.18 6.34 6.10
N PRO A 61 17.62 5.45 6.96
CA PRO A 61 16.56 4.53 6.54
C PRO A 61 15.26 5.25 6.14
N THR A 62 15.05 6.50 6.57
CA THR A 62 13.79 7.24 6.42
C THR A 62 13.30 7.32 4.98
N ARG A 63 14.18 7.57 4.01
CA ARG A 63 13.81 7.60 2.58
C ARG A 63 13.18 6.28 2.14
N GLY A 64 13.79 5.19 2.55
CA GLY A 64 13.33 3.86 2.23
C GLY A 64 12.00 3.51 2.92
N ASP A 65 11.81 3.98 4.15
CA ASP A 65 10.55 3.82 4.88
C ASP A 65 9.43 4.65 4.22
N THR A 66 9.72 5.90 3.81
CA THR A 66 8.78 6.71 3.02
C THR A 66 8.44 6.05 1.69
N THR A 67 9.42 5.49 0.98
CA THR A 67 9.20 4.76 -0.29
C THR A 67 8.30 3.54 -0.09
N THR A 68 8.44 2.85 1.05
CA THR A 68 7.61 1.71 1.42
C THR A 68 6.15 2.12 1.62
N ILE A 69 5.90 3.21 2.37
CA ILE A 69 4.57 3.74 2.62
C ILE A 69 3.92 4.23 1.32
N LEU A 70 4.64 5.04 0.54
CA LEU A 70 4.17 5.57 -0.73
C LEU A 70 3.90 4.47 -1.76
N GLY A 71 4.78 3.47 -1.84
CA GLY A 71 4.59 2.31 -2.69
C GLY A 71 3.32 1.53 -2.32
N ALA A 72 3.15 1.19 -1.05
CA ALA A 72 1.95 0.48 -0.56
C ALA A 72 0.67 1.25 -0.83
N GLY A 73 0.65 2.56 -0.56
CA GLY A 73 -0.49 3.43 -0.87
C GLY A 73 -0.80 3.45 -2.37
N ALA A 74 0.21 3.66 -3.21
CA ALA A 74 0.08 3.68 -4.67
C ALA A 74 -0.57 2.40 -5.22
N GLY A 75 -0.10 1.24 -4.77
CA GLY A 75 -0.67 -0.06 -5.15
C GLY A 75 -2.10 -0.27 -4.65
N ALA A 76 -2.37 0.14 -3.41
CA ALA A 76 -3.71 0.07 -2.82
C ALA A 76 -4.70 0.94 -3.61
N THR A 77 -4.34 2.19 -3.94
CA THR A 77 -5.16 3.10 -4.73
C THR A 77 -5.49 2.54 -6.11
N VAL A 78 -4.50 1.96 -6.81
CA VAL A 78 -4.73 1.27 -8.10
C VAL A 78 -5.71 0.12 -7.92
N GLY A 79 -5.59 -0.65 -6.85
CA GLY A 79 -6.51 -1.75 -6.57
C GLY A 79 -7.92 -1.28 -6.20
N PHE A 80 -8.08 -0.19 -5.46
CA PHE A 80 -9.39 0.42 -5.19
C PHE A 80 -10.06 0.92 -6.46
N TRP A 81 -9.31 1.62 -7.32
CA TRP A 81 -9.78 2.02 -8.64
C TRP A 81 -10.23 0.79 -9.45
N LEU A 82 -9.41 -0.26 -9.51
CA LEU A 82 -9.72 -1.49 -10.23
C LEU A 82 -11.01 -2.12 -9.70
N ASN A 83 -11.10 -2.30 -8.39
CA ASN A 83 -12.30 -2.83 -7.74
C ASN A 83 -13.52 -1.95 -8.04
N ASN A 84 -13.41 -0.62 -8.05
CA ASN A 84 -14.52 0.24 -8.40
C ASN A 84 -14.97 0.02 -9.86
N GLN A 85 -14.04 -0.08 -10.81
CA GLN A 85 -14.39 -0.32 -12.22
C GLN A 85 -15.08 -1.68 -12.45
N TYR A 86 -14.66 -2.73 -11.73
CA TYR A 86 -15.18 -4.09 -11.91
C TYR A 86 -16.29 -4.48 -10.93
N ALA A 87 -16.43 -3.77 -9.81
CA ALA A 87 -17.42 -4.06 -8.77
C ALA A 87 -18.55 -3.02 -8.69
N ALA A 88 -18.44 -1.85 -9.35
CA ALA A 88 -19.57 -0.95 -9.57
C ALA A 88 -20.83 -1.63 -10.17
N PRO A 89 -20.76 -2.68 -11.00
CA PRO A 89 -21.95 -3.41 -11.42
C PRO A 89 -22.41 -4.51 -10.43
N ALA A 90 -21.64 -4.84 -9.38
CA ALA A 90 -21.91 -5.97 -8.49
C ALA A 90 -22.50 -5.59 -7.13
N TYR A 91 -22.38 -4.32 -6.71
CA TYR A 91 -22.82 -3.85 -5.38
C TYR A 91 -24.17 -3.11 -5.37
N THR A 92 -24.93 -3.12 -6.47
CA THR A 92 -26.23 -2.44 -6.53
C THR A 92 -27.32 -3.09 -5.65
N SER A 93 -27.07 -4.23 -5.02
CA SER A 93 -28.06 -4.86 -4.16
C SER A 93 -27.43 -5.85 -3.19
N GLU A 94 -27.07 -5.40 -1.99
CA GLU A 94 -27.33 -6.17 -0.76
C GLU A 94 -27.04 -5.30 0.47
N ASN A 95 -28.11 -4.72 1.01
CA ASN A 95 -28.35 -4.43 2.43
C ASN A 95 -27.10 -4.33 3.33
N PHE A 96 -26.53 -3.14 3.41
CA PHE A 96 -25.66 -2.75 4.53
C PHE A 96 -26.51 -2.68 5.81
N GLN A 97 -26.79 -3.82 6.42
CA GLN A 97 -27.35 -3.90 7.77
C GLN A 97 -26.19 -3.81 8.75
N LEU A 98 -26.01 -2.61 9.31
CA LEU A 98 -25.10 -2.34 10.41
C LEU A 98 -25.67 -2.93 11.72
N GLY A 99 -25.85 -4.25 11.76
CA GLY A 99 -26.11 -5.00 12.98
C GLY A 99 -24.79 -5.56 13.49
N PHE A 100 -24.44 -5.33 14.75
CA PHE A 100 -23.33 -6.04 15.38
C PHE A 100 -23.71 -7.52 15.50
N PRO A 101 -23.18 -8.44 14.67
CA PRO A 101 -23.54 -9.83 14.78
C PRO A 101 -23.04 -10.34 16.13
N LEU A 102 -23.87 -11.08 16.88
CA LEU A 102 -23.40 -11.75 18.10
C LEU A 102 -22.18 -12.61 17.75
N ILE A 103 -21.06 -12.35 18.42
CA ILE A 103 -19.79 -13.06 18.22
C ILE A 103 -20.02 -14.54 18.52
N THR A 104 -20.27 -15.30 17.48
CA THR A 104 -20.48 -16.75 17.53
C THR A 104 -19.16 -17.43 17.18
N GLY A 105 -18.89 -18.63 17.73
CA GLY A 105 -17.67 -19.39 17.42
C GLY A 105 -17.42 -19.58 15.92
N LYS A 106 -18.48 -19.69 15.11
CA LYS A 106 -18.40 -19.74 13.64
C LYS A 106 -17.81 -18.46 13.02
N ILE A 107 -18.24 -17.28 13.48
CA ILE A 107 -17.72 -15.99 12.99
C ILE A 107 -16.24 -15.85 13.38
N MET A 108 -15.86 -16.28 14.58
CA MET A 108 -14.46 -16.25 15.02
C MET A 108 -13.56 -17.10 14.12
N VAL A 109 -14.00 -18.31 13.75
CA VAL A 109 -13.26 -19.18 12.83
C VAL A 109 -13.09 -18.53 11.45
N VAL A 110 -14.16 -17.91 10.92
CA VAL A 110 -14.10 -17.21 9.62
C VAL A 110 -13.14 -16.02 9.67
N VAL A 111 -13.19 -15.20 10.72
CA VAL A 111 -12.28 -14.04 10.89
C VAL A 111 -10.83 -14.49 11.01
N LEU A 112 -10.56 -15.55 11.79
CA LEU A 112 -9.21 -16.12 11.89
C LEU A 112 -8.72 -16.64 10.53
N ALA A 113 -9.57 -17.37 9.80
CA ALA A 113 -9.24 -17.85 8.46
C ALA A 113 -8.93 -16.68 7.50
N ARG A 114 -9.75 -15.61 7.51
CA ARG A 114 -9.49 -14.39 6.72
C ARG A 114 -8.14 -13.77 7.06
N PHE A 115 -7.84 -13.66 8.35
CA PHE A 115 -6.58 -13.10 8.84
C PHE A 115 -5.38 -13.93 8.35
N PHE A 116 -5.41 -15.25 8.54
CA PHE A 116 -4.31 -16.13 8.11
C PHE A 116 -4.13 -16.17 6.59
N VAL A 117 -5.21 -16.19 5.82
CA VAL A 117 -5.15 -16.13 4.35
C VAL A 117 -4.57 -14.78 3.91
N GLY A 118 -5.07 -13.67 4.49
CA GLY A 118 -4.61 -12.33 4.14
C GLY A 118 -3.13 -12.13 4.43
N ILE A 119 -2.67 -12.48 5.63
CA ILE A 119 -1.25 -12.33 5.99
C ILE A 119 -0.36 -13.23 5.13
N PHE A 120 -0.80 -14.46 4.84
CA PHE A 120 -0.04 -15.37 3.99
C PHE A 120 0.17 -14.81 2.59
N VAL A 121 -0.89 -14.32 1.94
CA VAL A 121 -0.82 -13.74 0.59
C VAL A 121 0.06 -12.49 0.56
N VAL A 122 -0.07 -11.62 1.56
CA VAL A 122 0.74 -10.39 1.67
C VAL A 122 2.23 -10.71 1.86
N LEU A 123 2.55 -11.65 2.75
CA LEU A 123 3.94 -12.06 2.99
C LEU A 123 4.56 -12.74 1.77
N LEU A 124 3.79 -13.63 1.12
CA LEU A 124 4.22 -14.30 -0.10
C LEU A 124 4.49 -13.28 -1.21
N THR A 125 3.55 -12.36 -1.46
CA THR A 125 3.70 -11.29 -2.46
C THR A 125 4.94 -10.47 -2.18
N ARG A 126 5.16 -10.07 -0.92
CA ARG A 126 6.34 -9.32 -0.52
C ARG A 126 7.63 -10.07 -0.81
N GLN A 127 7.70 -11.36 -0.47
CA GLN A 127 8.92 -12.15 -0.65
C GLN A 127 9.24 -12.41 -2.12
N LEU A 128 8.21 -12.76 -2.91
CA LEU A 128 8.35 -13.01 -4.35
C LEU A 128 8.78 -11.73 -5.07
N MET A 129 8.04 -10.64 -4.88
CA MET A 129 8.32 -9.38 -5.58
C MET A 129 9.67 -8.79 -5.19
N LYS A 130 10.03 -8.83 -3.90
CA LYS A 130 11.36 -8.41 -3.45
C LYS A 130 12.46 -9.19 -4.15
N SER A 131 12.32 -10.51 -4.25
CA SER A 131 13.31 -11.38 -4.88
C SER A 131 13.43 -11.11 -6.37
N VAL A 132 12.29 -10.98 -7.07
CA VAL A 132 12.23 -10.70 -8.50
C VAL A 132 12.89 -9.35 -8.81
N VAL A 133 12.48 -8.28 -8.11
CA VAL A 133 12.98 -6.93 -8.40
C VAL A 133 14.46 -6.79 -8.06
N LEU A 134 14.91 -7.35 -6.92
CA LEU A 134 16.34 -7.35 -6.59
C LEU A 134 17.16 -8.21 -7.57
N GLY A 135 16.63 -9.33 -8.05
CA GLY A 135 17.27 -10.13 -9.09
C GLY A 135 17.44 -9.35 -10.40
N MET A 136 16.38 -8.67 -10.85
CA MET A 136 16.42 -7.82 -12.05
C MET A 136 17.42 -6.66 -11.90
N LEU A 137 17.41 -5.95 -10.77
CA LEU A 137 18.33 -4.86 -10.50
C LEU A 137 19.78 -5.36 -10.34
N GLY A 138 19.98 -6.48 -9.66
CA GLY A 138 21.29 -7.12 -9.51
C GLY A 138 21.88 -7.51 -10.86
N TYR A 139 21.06 -8.04 -11.77
CA TYR A 139 21.44 -8.33 -13.15
C TYR A 139 21.79 -7.04 -13.92
N ARG A 140 20.95 -6.00 -13.84
CA ARG A 140 21.13 -4.74 -14.57
C ARG A 140 22.35 -3.94 -14.13
N TYR A 141 22.66 -3.95 -12.82
CA TYR A 141 23.72 -3.17 -12.20
C TYR A 141 24.94 -4.00 -11.79
N LYS A 142 24.92 -5.31 -12.08
CA LYS A 142 26.01 -6.26 -11.83
C LYS A 142 26.51 -6.27 -10.38
N PHE A 143 25.59 -6.32 -9.42
CA PHE A 143 25.92 -6.50 -8.00
C PHE A 143 25.34 -7.82 -7.47
N PRO A 144 26.02 -8.48 -6.51
CA PRO A 144 25.50 -9.70 -5.91
C PRO A 144 24.30 -9.36 -5.04
N ILE A 145 23.27 -10.22 -5.04
CA ILE A 145 22.00 -9.93 -4.34
C ILE A 145 22.22 -9.56 -2.88
N GLY A 146 23.22 -10.13 -2.19
CA GLY A 146 23.54 -9.85 -0.79
C GLY A 146 24.23 -8.50 -0.49
N ASP A 147 24.63 -7.72 -1.50
CA ASP A 147 25.34 -6.46 -1.31
C ASP A 147 24.44 -5.37 -0.72
N LEU A 148 24.70 -5.02 0.54
CA LEU A 148 23.94 -4.01 1.28
C LEU A 148 24.23 -2.59 0.77
N GLU A 149 25.44 -2.30 0.31
CA GLU A 149 25.81 -0.98 -0.19
C GLU A 149 25.15 -0.71 -1.53
N ALA A 150 25.16 -1.71 -2.43
CA ALA A 150 24.43 -1.63 -3.69
C ALA A 150 22.93 -1.40 -3.47
N ARG A 151 22.32 -2.08 -2.49
CA ARG A 151 20.90 -1.91 -2.12
C ARG A 151 20.56 -0.55 -1.53
N ARG A 152 21.54 0.20 -1.02
CA ARG A 152 21.37 1.57 -0.47
C ARG A 152 21.51 2.66 -1.53
N ARG A 153 22.02 2.32 -2.73
CA ARG A 153 22.07 3.26 -3.86
C ARG A 153 20.65 3.67 -4.23
N LEU A 154 20.43 4.95 -4.49
CA LEU A 154 19.10 5.51 -4.81
C LEU A 154 18.42 4.72 -5.95
N GLU A 155 19.19 4.41 -7.00
CA GLU A 155 18.76 3.67 -8.19
C GLU A 155 18.32 2.23 -7.92
N VAL A 156 18.68 1.68 -6.76
CA VAL A 156 18.27 0.33 -6.35
C VAL A 156 17.23 0.42 -5.25
N GLU A 157 17.47 1.23 -4.21
CA GLU A 157 16.63 1.34 -3.02
C GLU A 157 15.20 1.75 -3.35
N VAL A 158 15.04 2.81 -4.15
CA VAL A 158 13.72 3.34 -4.50
C VAL A 158 12.92 2.32 -5.31
N PRO A 159 13.39 1.81 -6.47
CA PRO A 159 12.57 0.91 -7.28
C PRO A 159 12.31 -0.42 -6.60
N TYR A 160 13.27 -1.01 -5.87
CA TYR A 160 13.02 -2.28 -5.21
C TYR A 160 11.95 -2.15 -4.12
N LYS A 161 12.02 -1.10 -3.29
CA LYS A 161 11.02 -0.88 -2.23
C LYS A 161 9.68 -0.52 -2.84
N PHE A 162 9.66 0.44 -3.76
CA PHE A 162 8.43 0.93 -4.36
C PHE A 162 7.65 -0.19 -5.05
N ILE A 163 8.26 -0.94 -5.97
CA ILE A 163 7.59 -2.01 -6.72
C ILE A 163 7.12 -3.13 -5.79
N THR A 164 7.96 -3.53 -4.84
CA THR A 164 7.61 -4.59 -3.87
C THR A 164 6.37 -4.20 -3.08
N TYR A 165 6.36 -2.99 -2.51
CA TYR A 165 5.28 -2.56 -1.63
C TYR A 165 4.04 -2.10 -2.39
N SER A 166 4.15 -1.56 -3.61
CA SER A 166 3.00 -1.39 -4.49
C SER A 166 2.33 -2.71 -4.83
N SER A 167 3.11 -3.76 -5.10
CA SER A 167 2.54 -5.10 -5.30
C SER A 167 1.83 -5.61 -4.05
N VAL A 168 2.39 -5.36 -2.86
CA VAL A 168 1.74 -5.69 -1.58
C VAL A 168 0.42 -4.95 -1.41
N GLY A 169 0.40 -3.62 -1.59
CA GLY A 169 -0.81 -2.81 -1.49
C GLY A 169 -1.89 -3.28 -2.46
N PHE A 170 -1.53 -3.53 -3.71
CA PHE A 170 -2.43 -4.08 -4.73
C PHE A 170 -2.96 -5.47 -4.36
N SER A 171 -2.08 -6.37 -3.89
CA SER A 171 -2.49 -7.72 -3.47
C SER A 171 -3.47 -7.69 -2.30
N ALA A 172 -3.28 -6.76 -1.35
CA ALA A 172 -4.14 -6.61 -0.19
C ALA A 172 -5.54 -6.09 -0.57
N THR A 173 -5.64 -5.25 -1.59
CA THR A 173 -6.93 -4.67 -2.02
C THR A 173 -7.64 -5.48 -3.09
N VAL A 174 -6.93 -6.24 -3.92
CA VAL A 174 -7.54 -7.00 -5.04
C VAL A 174 -7.47 -8.51 -4.81
N ILE A 175 -6.28 -9.06 -4.60
CA ILE A 175 -6.06 -10.51 -4.56
C ILE A 175 -6.65 -11.13 -3.30
N VAL A 176 -6.43 -10.52 -2.13
CA VAL A 176 -6.91 -11.04 -0.85
C VAL A 176 -8.45 -11.11 -0.82
N PRO A 177 -9.20 -10.04 -1.13
CA PRO A 177 -10.67 -10.12 -1.18
C PRO A 177 -11.18 -11.12 -2.21
N LEU A 178 -10.54 -11.22 -3.38
CA LEU A 178 -10.89 -12.20 -4.40
C LEU A 178 -10.71 -13.64 -3.88
N LEU A 179 -9.60 -13.92 -3.20
CA LEU A 179 -9.35 -15.23 -2.59
C LEU A 179 -10.34 -15.52 -1.45
N HIS A 180 -10.69 -14.54 -0.63
CA HIS A 180 -11.74 -14.72 0.39
C HIS A 180 -13.08 -15.07 -0.25
N LYS A 181 -13.46 -14.40 -1.35
CA LYS A 181 -14.68 -14.72 -2.11
C LYS A 181 -14.64 -16.15 -2.68
N LEU A 182 -13.51 -16.54 -3.28
CA LEU A 182 -13.33 -17.89 -3.86
C LEU A 182 -13.36 -19.01 -2.81
N LEU A 183 -12.85 -18.74 -1.60
CA LEU A 183 -12.85 -19.69 -0.49
C LEU A 183 -14.17 -19.71 0.30
N GLY A 184 -15.18 -18.92 -0.10
CA GLY A 184 -16.44 -18.81 0.64
C GLY A 184 -16.29 -18.17 2.02
N LEU A 185 -15.25 -17.35 2.20
CA LEU A 185 -14.93 -16.66 3.44
C LEU A 185 -15.54 -15.26 3.48
N MET A 186 -16.39 -14.81 2.53
CA MET A 186 -16.94 -13.44 2.47
C MET A 186 -18.11 -13.19 3.44
#